data_AF-A0A7J9WH44-F1
#
_entry.id   AF-A0A7J9WH44-F1
#
_cell.length_a   1.000
_cell.length_b   1.000
_cell.length_c   1.000
_cell.angle_alpha   90.00
_cell.angle_beta   90.00
_cell.angle_gamma   90.00
#
_symmetry.space_group_name_H-M   'P 1'
#
loop_
_entity.id
_entity.type
_entity.pdbx_description
1 polymer ?
#
loop_
_entity_poly.entity_id
_entity_poly.type
_entity_poly.pdbx_seq_one_letter_code
_entity_poly.pdbx_strand_id
1 'polypeptide(L)'
;MTGVIAALVAHHVLDVVGKEIRRLTLAFVTPLGTDDDVRGHGADLPVTTTAAPHPTHRPDVRGATARPLSPRLPGPGGRSDGAGTAIQSRGARCAGAAGRRAGQPRAPGAQPRPTLTREDVVRFRFIHAADLHLDTPFEGLLPAPPVVATTLRDASMRALDALVDVALDRQVDFVILAGDVYDGPERGIRAQVALRRGLERLSREGIACFLVHGNHDPIETGWSALPHWPDGVTLFGADEAGSVTVERGGEILATVHGISFAAREVPENLARRFRPPETPGFHIGVLHCSLTGAGPGPPASPCTMTDLEQVGLDYWALGHAHERRVLRHGDPWIVYPGTTQGRKPEPSEQGAHGALVVEVDDGMVRTPEFVALDSVRLVEVEIAVDGFRDLIDVRQALQAAAADTLRDAGGRCLLMRGTLTGTGPAADELRRDSALVELRQQLRDEAGLEEPFVWWDRVRDATRPNLELESMRGRGDFPAEVLAMASELAADPRRLDTFAGRHLTALRVPGLETALGELPDTTDPLRWQEMVELAISLLATVEQ
;
A
#
# COMPACT_ATOMS: atom_id res chain seq x y z
N MET A 1 -22.92 4.19 20.04
CA MET A 1 -23.20 5.59 19.64
C MET A 1 -21.92 6.36 19.33
N THR A 2 -21.59 6.54 18.06
CA THR A 2 -20.91 7.73 17.50
C THR A 2 -20.92 7.61 15.98
N GLY A 3 -21.55 8.56 15.29
CA GLY A 3 -21.63 8.58 13.81
C GLY A 3 -22.83 9.36 13.26
N VAL A 4 -22.90 10.65 13.61
CA VAL A 4 -23.77 11.71 13.05
C VAL A 4 -25.25 11.39 12.88
N ILE A 5 -26.01 11.85 13.87
CA ILE A 5 -27.46 11.98 13.90
C ILE A 5 -27.92 12.83 12.70
N ALA A 6 -28.64 12.22 11.77
CA ALA A 6 -29.56 12.95 10.91
C ALA A 6 -30.63 13.59 11.81
N ALA A 7 -30.60 14.91 11.94
CA ALA A 7 -31.62 15.66 12.66
C ALA A 7 -32.97 15.54 11.96
N LEU A 8 -33.79 14.60 12.43
CA LEU A 8 -35.23 14.62 12.26
C LEU A 8 -35.81 15.58 13.28
N VAL A 9 -36.11 16.81 12.87
CA VAL A 9 -37.09 17.60 13.61
C VAL A 9 -38.47 17.10 13.16
N ALA A 10 -38.94 16.04 13.82
CA ALA A 10 -40.36 15.72 13.82
C ALA A 10 -41.08 16.72 14.74
N HIS A 11 -42.06 17.42 14.17
CA HIS A 11 -42.72 18.60 14.73
C HIS A 11 -43.75 18.25 15.81
N HIS A 12 -43.36 17.91 17.05
CA HIS A 12 -44.32 17.94 18.19
C HIS A 12 -43.68 18.26 19.55
N VAL A 13 -43.05 19.43 19.72
CA VAL A 13 -42.96 20.09 21.04
C VAL A 13 -43.07 21.61 20.87
N LEU A 14 -43.97 22.23 21.64
CA LEU A 14 -44.10 23.68 21.81
C LEU A 14 -42.80 24.26 22.39
N ASP A 15 -42.24 25.30 21.77
CA ASP A 15 -41.24 26.14 22.47
C ASP A 15 -41.94 26.96 23.57
N VAL A 16 -41.20 27.36 24.60
CA VAL A 16 -41.60 27.99 25.87
C VAL A 16 -42.45 29.28 25.68
N VAL A 17 -42.62 29.76 24.44
CA VAL A 17 -43.37 30.99 24.08
C VAL A 17 -44.50 30.75 23.05
N GLY A 18 -44.85 29.50 22.72
CA GLY A 18 -46.12 29.17 22.06
C GLY A 18 -46.35 29.71 20.64
N LYS A 19 -45.31 29.77 19.78
CA LYS A 19 -45.48 30.08 18.34
C LYS A 19 -45.20 28.89 17.44
N GLU A 20 -46.07 28.71 16.44
CA GLU A 20 -46.06 27.63 15.46
C GLU A 20 -45.12 27.97 14.28
N ILE A 21 -44.26 27.02 13.86
CA ILE A 21 -43.35 27.14 12.70
C ILE A 21 -43.61 25.98 11.73
N ARG A 22 -43.71 26.27 10.42
CA ARG A 22 -44.30 25.38 9.39
C ARG A 22 -43.34 24.98 8.26
N ARG A 23 -42.37 24.05 8.46
CA ARG A 23 -41.62 23.42 7.32
C ARG A 23 -40.78 22.19 7.72
N LEU A 24 -40.82 21.14 6.88
CA LEU A 24 -40.07 19.86 6.99
C LEU A 24 -38.59 20.03 6.54
N THR A 25 -37.66 19.26 7.11
CA THR A 25 -36.25 19.21 6.68
C THR A 25 -35.68 17.81 6.96
N LEU A 26 -35.19 17.13 5.92
CA LEU A 26 -34.51 15.82 6.00
C LEU A 26 -33.00 16.08 5.82
N ALA A 27 -32.15 15.45 6.63
CA ALA A 27 -30.70 15.45 6.43
C ALA A 27 -30.27 14.00 6.26
N PHE A 28 -29.57 13.67 5.17
CA PHE A 28 -29.01 12.34 4.97
C PHE A 28 -27.58 12.34 5.48
N VAL A 29 -27.25 11.36 6.32
CA VAL A 29 -25.88 11.06 6.68
C VAL A 29 -25.65 9.58 6.42
N THR A 30 -24.62 9.28 5.66
CA THR A 30 -24.17 7.91 5.44
C THR A 30 -23.69 7.33 6.77
N PRO A 31 -23.86 6.01 7.00
CA PRO A 31 -23.04 5.36 7.98
C PRO A 31 -21.63 5.50 7.43
N LEU A 32 -20.76 6.13 8.20
CA LEU A 32 -19.38 5.69 8.14
C LEU A 32 -19.42 4.19 8.34
N GLY A 33 -18.88 3.42 7.39
CA GLY A 33 -18.62 2.02 7.66
C GLY A 33 -18.00 1.94 9.05
N THR A 34 -18.57 1.12 9.92
CA THR A 34 -18.06 0.95 11.28
C THR A 34 -16.68 0.34 11.17
N ASP A 35 -15.67 1.19 10.99
CA ASP A 35 -14.30 0.82 11.28
C ASP A 35 -14.26 0.58 12.79
N ASP A 36 -14.01 -0.68 13.14
CA ASP A 36 -13.90 -1.18 14.51
C ASP A 36 -12.93 -0.28 15.32
N ASP A 37 -13.52 0.69 16.02
CA ASP A 37 -12.96 1.57 17.04
C ASP A 37 -11.61 2.28 16.75
N VAL A 38 -11.72 3.59 16.48
CA VAL A 38 -10.73 4.58 16.96
C VAL A 38 -11.30 5.26 18.19
N ARG A 39 -10.69 5.08 19.36
CA ARG A 39 -10.89 5.97 20.52
C ARG A 39 -9.69 6.88 20.71
N GLY A 40 -9.94 8.19 20.69
CA GLY A 40 -9.26 9.13 21.57
C GLY A 40 -8.67 10.40 20.93
N HIS A 41 -9.50 11.35 20.50
CA HIS A 41 -9.11 12.76 20.48
C HIS A 41 -10.12 13.60 21.27
N GLY A 42 -9.89 13.64 22.59
CA GLY A 42 -10.33 14.77 23.39
C GLY A 42 -9.43 15.96 23.05
N ALA A 43 -9.98 16.93 22.33
CA ALA A 43 -9.47 18.28 22.29
C ALA A 43 -10.65 19.20 22.64
N ASP A 44 -10.56 19.82 23.82
CA ASP A 44 -11.47 20.86 24.29
C ASP A 44 -11.63 21.94 23.21
N LEU A 45 -12.86 22.13 22.71
CA LEU A 45 -13.21 23.31 21.92
C LEU A 45 -13.89 24.33 22.85
N PRO A 46 -13.36 25.58 22.93
CA PRO A 46 -13.88 26.58 23.84
C PRO A 46 -15.20 27.16 23.35
N VAL A 47 -16.18 27.22 24.25
CA VAL A 47 -17.43 27.96 24.07
C VAL A 47 -17.11 29.46 24.02
N THR A 48 -17.25 30.08 22.86
CA THR A 48 -17.18 31.55 22.71
C THR A 48 -18.59 32.12 22.56
N THR A 49 -19.19 32.52 23.68
CA THR A 49 -20.34 33.44 23.69
C THR A 49 -19.89 34.85 23.36
N THR A 50 -20.42 35.42 22.28
CA THR A 50 -20.30 36.82 21.88
C THR A 50 -21.23 37.71 22.71
N ALA A 51 -20.67 38.64 23.48
CA ALA A 51 -21.34 39.87 23.92
C ALA A 51 -20.32 41.01 24.06
N ALA A 52 -20.61 42.16 23.43
CA ALA A 52 -19.80 43.38 23.39
C ALA A 52 -20.18 44.35 24.56
N PRO A 53 -19.62 45.58 24.70
CA PRO A 53 -18.58 45.90 25.68
C PRO A 53 -18.92 47.02 26.69
N HIS A 54 -17.96 47.27 27.62
CA HIS A 54 -17.70 48.47 28.48
C HIS A 54 -18.24 48.48 29.94
N PRO A 55 -17.65 49.28 30.86
CA PRO A 55 -16.26 49.24 31.33
C PRO A 55 -16.13 49.37 32.89
N THR A 56 -14.89 49.41 33.38
CA THR A 56 -14.45 49.95 34.69
C THR A 56 -14.81 49.20 35.98
N HIS A 57 -13.82 48.58 36.65
CA HIS A 57 -13.18 49.07 37.89
C HIS A 57 -12.30 47.97 38.52
N ARG A 58 -11.02 48.30 38.79
CA ARG A 58 -10.20 47.68 39.85
C ARG A 58 -10.52 48.39 41.18
N PRO A 59 -10.36 47.76 42.36
CA PRO A 59 -9.08 47.37 43.01
C PRO A 59 -9.15 45.94 43.61
N ASP A 60 -8.20 45.29 44.28
CA ASP A 60 -6.76 45.33 44.55
C ASP A 60 -6.53 44.16 45.57
N VAL A 61 -5.28 43.89 45.93
CA VAL A 61 -4.79 43.17 47.14
C VAL A 61 -4.15 41.78 46.94
N ARG A 62 -2.83 41.87 46.70
CA ARG A 62 -1.68 41.24 47.41
C ARG A 62 -1.44 39.72 47.38
N GLY A 63 -0.20 39.39 46.98
CA GLY A 63 0.64 38.45 47.74
C GLY A 63 1.76 37.76 46.95
N ALA A 64 2.97 38.36 46.95
CA ALA A 64 4.32 37.76 47.06
C ALA A 64 4.75 36.58 46.13
N THR A 65 5.99 36.43 45.61
CA THR A 65 7.28 37.15 45.59
C THR A 65 8.23 36.38 44.66
N ALA A 66 9.19 37.08 44.05
CA ALA A 66 10.55 36.64 43.68
C ALA A 66 10.79 35.72 42.44
N ARG A 67 11.22 36.38 41.35
CA ARG A 67 12.25 35.97 40.36
C ARG A 67 13.54 36.78 40.70
N PRO A 68 14.69 36.77 39.97
CA PRO A 68 15.09 36.05 38.73
C PRO A 68 16.56 35.54 38.75
N LEU A 69 17.07 34.98 37.63
CA LEU A 69 18.15 35.59 36.79
C LEU A 69 18.91 34.58 35.91
N SER A 70 19.12 34.98 34.65
CA SER A 70 20.11 34.49 33.68
C SER A 70 21.55 34.85 34.10
N PRO A 71 22.57 34.38 33.34
CA PRO A 71 23.50 35.38 32.77
C PRO A 71 24.10 35.03 31.40
N ARG A 72 24.62 36.08 30.73
CA ARG A 72 25.54 36.08 29.58
C ARG A 72 26.88 36.75 29.99
N LEU A 73 28.01 36.13 29.57
CA LEU A 73 29.35 36.65 29.17
C LEU A 73 30.22 37.41 30.21
N PRO A 74 31.60 37.47 30.14
CA PRO A 74 32.48 37.76 28.95
C PRO A 74 33.90 37.07 28.87
N GLY A 75 34.71 37.37 27.83
CA GLY A 75 36.13 36.95 27.59
C GLY A 75 37.18 37.73 28.43
N PRO A 76 38.53 37.78 28.13
CA PRO A 76 39.27 37.65 26.83
C PRO A 76 40.68 36.94 26.86
N GLY A 77 41.39 36.86 25.70
CA GLY A 77 42.87 36.90 25.64
C GLY A 77 43.66 36.03 24.62
N GLY A 78 44.34 36.67 23.64
CA GLY A 78 45.77 36.40 23.30
C GLY A 78 46.23 35.57 22.07
N ARG A 79 46.60 36.26 20.96
CA ARG A 79 47.74 36.14 19.97
C ARG A 79 48.39 34.75 19.67
N SER A 80 48.77 34.35 18.44
CA SER A 80 49.64 34.98 17.41
C SER A 80 49.60 34.16 16.09
N ASP A 81 49.42 34.80 14.92
CA ASP A 81 50.36 35.08 13.79
C ASP A 81 50.71 33.92 12.84
N GLY A 82 50.56 34.16 11.52
CA GLY A 82 51.24 33.37 10.48
C GLY A 82 50.64 33.30 9.05
N ALA A 83 50.59 34.44 8.34
CA ALA A 83 50.77 34.68 6.89
C ALA A 83 50.27 33.70 5.79
N GLY A 84 49.68 34.24 4.70
CA GLY A 84 49.69 33.55 3.39
C GLY A 84 48.72 33.99 2.29
N THR A 85 48.80 35.25 1.85
CA THR A 85 48.54 35.78 0.48
C THR A 85 47.43 35.23 -0.43
N ALA A 86 46.51 36.14 -0.79
CA ALA A 86 45.62 36.08 -1.94
C ALA A 86 46.33 36.39 -3.28
N ILE A 87 45.86 35.79 -4.38
CA ILE A 87 46.07 36.30 -5.74
C ILE A 87 44.72 36.34 -6.46
N GLN A 88 44.37 37.54 -6.93
CA GLN A 88 43.29 37.83 -7.86
C GLN A 88 43.70 37.43 -9.29
N SER A 89 42.74 37.00 -10.10
CA SER A 89 42.82 37.21 -11.55
C SER A 89 41.47 37.60 -12.14
N ARG A 90 41.51 38.71 -12.88
CA ARG A 90 40.44 39.37 -13.60
C ARG A 90 39.97 38.54 -14.81
N GLY A 91 38.76 38.85 -15.26
CA GLY A 91 38.07 38.17 -16.34
C GLY A 91 38.43 38.60 -17.76
N ALA A 92 37.74 37.98 -18.71
CA ALA A 92 37.53 38.49 -20.05
C ALA A 92 36.20 37.92 -20.60
N ARG A 93 35.32 38.83 -21.02
CA ARG A 93 34.15 38.54 -21.86
C ARG A 93 34.57 38.72 -23.31
N CYS A 94 34.13 37.83 -24.20
CA CYS A 94 33.98 38.12 -25.63
C CYS A 94 32.65 37.52 -26.10
N ALA A 95 31.93 38.33 -26.87
CA ALA A 95 30.66 37.99 -27.51
C ALA A 95 30.88 37.75 -29.02
N GLY A 96 30.03 36.92 -29.62
CA GLY A 96 29.63 36.99 -31.02
C GLY A 96 30.23 35.94 -31.96
N ALA A 97 29.39 35.04 -32.48
CA ALA A 97 29.01 34.98 -33.89
C ALA A 97 28.26 33.68 -34.23
N ALA A 98 27.19 33.83 -35.00
CA ALA A 98 26.35 32.77 -35.52
C ALA A 98 27.09 31.91 -36.57
N GLY A 99 26.90 30.58 -36.50
CA GLY A 99 27.39 29.63 -37.49
C GLY A 99 26.39 28.48 -37.67
N ARG A 100 25.76 28.43 -38.85
CA ARG A 100 24.84 27.38 -39.30
C ARG A 100 25.54 26.01 -39.27
N ARG A 101 24.96 25.00 -38.61
CA ARG A 101 25.42 23.61 -38.72
C ARG A 101 24.72 22.90 -39.88
N ALA A 102 25.52 22.57 -40.89
CA ALA A 102 25.20 21.60 -41.93
C ALA A 102 25.12 20.17 -41.34
N GLY A 103 24.41 19.28 -42.03
CA GLY A 103 23.97 17.97 -41.57
C GLY A 103 25.06 17.02 -41.08
N GLN A 104 24.70 16.22 -40.08
CA GLN A 104 25.48 15.07 -39.61
C GLN A 104 25.37 13.91 -40.62
N PRO A 105 26.47 13.17 -40.88
CA PRO A 105 26.40 11.92 -41.63
C PRO A 105 25.80 10.80 -40.76
N ARG A 106 24.94 9.97 -41.37
CA ARG A 106 24.44 8.71 -40.81
C ARG A 106 25.61 7.84 -40.36
N ALA A 107 25.53 7.30 -39.15
CA ALA A 107 26.43 6.26 -38.67
C ALA A 107 26.37 5.02 -39.61
N PRO A 108 27.52 4.39 -39.95
CA PRO A 108 27.53 3.18 -40.76
C PRO A 108 26.92 2.02 -39.97
N GLY A 109 26.16 1.18 -40.70
CA GLY A 109 25.40 0.05 -40.16
C GLY A 109 26.27 -0.89 -39.32
N ALA A 110 25.70 -1.30 -38.19
CA ALA A 110 26.26 -2.34 -37.33
C ALA A 110 26.57 -3.60 -38.15
N GLN A 111 27.82 -4.04 -38.12
CA GLN A 111 28.19 -5.35 -38.64
C GLN A 111 27.54 -6.44 -37.76
N PRO A 112 27.09 -7.57 -38.34
CA PRO A 112 26.58 -8.70 -37.56
C PRO A 112 27.69 -9.26 -36.67
N ARG A 113 27.36 -9.52 -35.40
CA ARG A 113 28.28 -9.99 -34.37
C ARG A 113 28.89 -11.36 -34.74
N PRO A 114 30.11 -11.67 -34.28
CA PRO A 114 30.57 -13.05 -34.19
C PRO A 114 29.70 -13.78 -33.16
N THR A 115 28.83 -14.65 -33.64
CA THR A 115 27.91 -15.48 -32.86
C THR A 115 28.70 -16.57 -32.14
N LEU A 116 28.69 -16.59 -30.80
CA LEU A 116 28.49 -17.89 -30.15
C LEU A 116 27.06 -18.27 -30.49
N THR A 117 26.86 -19.42 -31.10
CA THR A 117 25.52 -19.89 -31.45
C THR A 117 24.68 -19.96 -30.18
N ARG A 118 23.38 -19.64 -30.24
CA ARG A 118 22.44 -19.84 -29.11
C ARG A 118 22.49 -21.29 -28.55
N GLU A 119 23.01 -22.21 -29.37
CA GLU A 119 23.34 -23.62 -29.10
C GLU A 119 24.49 -23.84 -28.09
N ASP A 120 25.24 -22.80 -27.70
CA ASP A 120 26.37 -22.91 -26.76
C ASP A 120 25.99 -22.52 -25.30
N VAL A 121 24.72 -22.16 -25.04
CA VAL A 121 24.27 -21.77 -23.69
C VAL A 121 23.82 -23.01 -22.91
N VAL A 122 24.64 -23.37 -21.93
CA VAL A 122 24.41 -24.51 -21.02
C VAL A 122 23.15 -24.27 -20.20
N ARG A 123 22.38 -25.33 -19.93
CA ARG A 123 21.19 -25.24 -19.07
C ARG A 123 21.53 -24.73 -17.68
N PHE A 124 20.83 -23.71 -17.22
CA PHE A 124 20.97 -23.14 -15.88
C PHE A 124 19.63 -22.73 -15.28
N ARG A 125 19.61 -22.50 -13.97
CA ARG A 125 18.43 -22.09 -13.22
C ARG A 125 18.78 -20.95 -12.28
N PHE A 126 17.90 -19.97 -12.15
CA PHE A 126 18.06 -18.90 -11.17
C PHE A 126 16.73 -18.58 -10.48
N ILE A 127 16.82 -17.89 -9.35
CA ILE A 127 15.64 -17.31 -8.70
C ILE A 127 15.61 -15.81 -8.92
N HIS A 128 14.43 -15.29 -9.25
CA HIS A 128 14.12 -13.88 -9.31
C HIS A 128 13.12 -13.53 -8.21
N ALA A 129 13.58 -12.75 -7.23
CA ALA A 129 12.78 -12.17 -6.16
C ALA A 129 13.01 -10.65 -6.09
N ALA A 130 12.06 -9.92 -5.52
CA ALA A 130 12.13 -8.48 -5.30
C ALA A 130 11.25 -8.10 -4.11
N ASP A 131 11.36 -6.84 -3.65
CA ASP A 131 10.39 -6.24 -2.73
C ASP A 131 10.21 -7.07 -1.44
N LEU A 132 11.33 -7.51 -0.84
CA LEU A 132 11.33 -8.36 0.36
C LEU A 132 10.84 -7.60 1.60
N HIS A 133 11.12 -6.30 1.68
CA HIS A 133 10.71 -5.42 2.78
C HIS A 133 10.94 -6.05 4.16
N LEU A 134 12.18 -6.48 4.38
CA LEU A 134 12.57 -7.27 5.54
C LEU A 134 12.31 -6.52 6.86
N ASP A 135 11.68 -7.22 7.80
CA ASP A 135 11.41 -6.80 9.20
C ASP A 135 10.43 -5.62 9.32
N THR A 136 9.64 -5.40 8.28
CA THR A 136 8.59 -4.37 8.29
C THR A 136 7.29 -4.92 8.86
N PRO A 137 6.62 -4.18 9.78
CA PRO A 137 5.33 -4.58 10.30
C PRO A 137 4.24 -4.59 9.22
N PHE A 138 3.18 -5.35 9.49
CA PHE A 138 1.95 -5.27 8.73
C PHE A 138 1.23 -3.96 9.05
N GLU A 139 0.56 -3.38 8.05
CA GLU A 139 -0.12 -2.09 8.16
C GLU A 139 -1.64 -2.27 8.16
N GLY A 140 -2.35 -1.33 8.81
CA GLY A 140 -3.81 -1.28 8.75
C GLY A 140 -4.54 -2.45 9.43
N LEU A 141 -3.87 -3.17 10.34
CA LEU A 141 -4.44 -4.29 11.09
C LEU A 141 -5.02 -3.86 12.44
N LEU A 142 -5.98 -4.63 12.94
CA LEU A 142 -6.48 -4.49 14.30
C LEU A 142 -5.59 -5.23 15.30
N PRO A 143 -5.67 -4.89 16.61
CA PRO A 143 -4.91 -5.59 17.63
C PRO A 143 -5.15 -7.10 17.61
N ALA A 144 -4.06 -7.85 17.74
CA ALA A 144 -4.05 -9.30 17.67
C ALA A 144 -3.34 -9.91 18.89
N PRO A 145 -3.68 -11.15 19.31
CA PRO A 145 -3.02 -11.82 20.42
C PRO A 145 -1.54 -12.09 20.10
N PRO A 146 -0.70 -12.31 21.13
CA PRO A 146 0.76 -12.42 20.96
C PRO A 146 1.23 -13.45 19.93
N VAL A 147 0.52 -14.57 19.78
CA VAL A 147 0.85 -15.62 18.80
C VAL A 147 0.71 -15.10 17.37
N VAL A 148 -0.42 -14.45 17.06
CA VAL A 148 -0.67 -13.85 15.73
C VAL A 148 0.29 -12.70 15.49
N ALA A 149 0.46 -11.80 16.48
CA ALA A 149 1.35 -10.65 16.35
C ALA A 149 2.82 -11.04 16.10
N THR A 150 3.30 -12.10 16.77
CA THR A 150 4.66 -12.64 16.54
C THR A 150 4.78 -13.25 15.15
N THR A 151 3.78 -14.03 14.71
CA THR A 151 3.76 -14.63 13.36
C THR A 151 3.83 -13.56 12.28
N LEU A 152 3.00 -12.51 12.39
CA LEU A 152 2.98 -11.39 11.46
C LEU A 152 4.32 -10.62 11.45
N ARG A 153 4.90 -10.37 12.63
CA ARG A 153 6.21 -9.72 12.75
C ARG A 153 7.31 -10.52 12.08
N ASP A 154 7.25 -11.84 12.16
CA ASP A 154 8.30 -12.73 11.65
C ASP A 154 8.09 -13.14 10.20
N ALA A 155 6.94 -12.80 9.60
CA ALA A 155 6.52 -13.34 8.31
C ALA A 155 7.51 -13.04 7.17
N SER A 156 8.04 -11.81 7.08
CA SER A 156 9.04 -11.46 6.05
C SER A 156 10.40 -12.15 6.29
N MET A 157 10.76 -12.43 7.55
CA MET A 157 11.95 -13.22 7.86
C MET A 157 11.77 -14.68 7.44
N ARG A 158 10.60 -15.26 7.72
CA ARG A 158 10.26 -16.63 7.31
C ARG A 158 10.23 -16.77 5.79
N ALA A 159 9.74 -15.76 5.07
CA ALA A 159 9.77 -15.73 3.61
C ALA A 159 11.20 -15.66 3.04
N LEU A 160 12.11 -14.93 3.69
CA LEU A 160 13.53 -14.94 3.35
C LEU A 160 14.17 -16.32 3.59
N ASP A 161 13.88 -16.96 4.73
CA ASP A 161 14.38 -18.31 5.00
C ASP A 161 13.86 -19.31 3.95
N ALA A 162 12.57 -19.24 3.59
CA ALA A 162 11.96 -20.05 2.55
C ALA A 162 12.59 -19.79 1.16
N LEU A 163 12.90 -18.53 0.83
CA LEU A 163 13.62 -18.17 -0.41
C LEU A 163 14.97 -18.90 -0.49
N VAL A 164 15.73 -18.87 0.60
CA VAL A 164 17.04 -19.52 0.71
C VAL A 164 16.89 -21.03 0.64
N ASP A 165 15.91 -21.62 1.33
CA ASP A 165 15.64 -23.06 1.29
C ASP A 165 15.29 -23.52 -0.11
N VAL A 166 14.42 -22.79 -0.82
CA VAL A 166 14.06 -23.10 -2.22
C VAL A 166 15.28 -23.00 -3.14
N ALA A 167 16.14 -21.99 -2.97
CA ALA A 167 17.35 -21.84 -3.77
C ALA A 167 18.29 -23.05 -3.60
N LEU A 168 18.48 -23.50 -2.36
CA LEU A 168 19.31 -24.66 -2.01
C LEU A 168 18.70 -25.96 -2.53
N ASP A 169 17.42 -26.20 -2.26
CA ASP A 169 16.69 -27.41 -2.66
C ASP A 169 16.61 -27.56 -4.18
N ARG A 170 16.45 -26.44 -4.90
CA ARG A 170 16.42 -26.40 -6.36
C ARG A 170 17.81 -26.32 -6.98
N GLN A 171 18.87 -26.25 -6.17
CA GLN A 171 20.27 -26.14 -6.61
C GLN A 171 20.43 -25.10 -7.72
N VAL A 172 19.89 -23.91 -7.49
CA VAL A 172 19.95 -22.83 -8.48
C VAL A 172 21.38 -22.31 -8.62
N ASP A 173 21.73 -21.83 -9.81
CA ASP A 173 23.06 -21.31 -10.09
C ASP A 173 23.28 -19.93 -9.46
N PHE A 174 22.21 -19.13 -9.37
CA PHE A 174 22.25 -17.84 -8.70
C PHE A 174 20.86 -17.34 -8.28
N VAL A 175 20.86 -16.32 -7.42
CA VAL A 175 19.66 -15.60 -6.96
C VAL A 175 19.77 -14.12 -7.32
N ILE A 176 18.69 -13.53 -7.81
CA ILE A 176 18.54 -12.10 -8.07
C ILE A 176 17.55 -11.51 -7.05
N LEU A 177 17.97 -10.42 -6.39
CA LEU A 177 17.13 -9.56 -5.54
C LEU A 177 17.00 -8.18 -6.20
N ALA A 178 15.86 -7.93 -6.86
CA ALA A 178 15.64 -6.78 -7.74
C ALA A 178 15.16 -5.50 -7.00
N GLY A 179 15.76 -5.17 -5.86
CA GLY A 179 15.46 -3.95 -5.10
C GLY A 179 14.45 -4.12 -3.96
N ASP A 180 14.37 -3.08 -3.14
CA ASP A 180 13.55 -3.00 -1.92
C ASP A 180 13.72 -4.23 -1.01
N VAL A 181 14.98 -4.54 -0.68
CA VAL A 181 15.29 -5.60 0.29
C VAL A 181 14.86 -5.17 1.69
N TYR A 182 14.94 -3.87 1.98
CA TYR A 182 14.52 -3.25 3.23
C TYR A 182 13.50 -2.14 2.96
N ASP A 183 12.66 -1.81 3.95
CA ASP A 183 11.62 -0.78 3.82
C ASP A 183 12.05 0.63 4.28
N GLY A 184 13.34 0.83 4.56
CA GLY A 184 13.87 2.14 4.95
C GLY A 184 15.40 2.20 5.01
N PRO A 185 15.97 3.42 5.01
CA PRO A 185 17.42 3.64 4.97
C PRO A 185 18.16 3.13 6.20
N GLU A 186 17.47 3.03 7.34
CA GLU A 186 18.03 2.50 8.60
C GLU A 186 18.25 0.99 8.57
N ARG A 187 17.62 0.28 7.60
CA ARG A 187 17.77 -1.16 7.32
C ARG A 187 17.88 -1.97 8.63
N GLY A 188 16.80 -2.13 9.40
CA GLY A 188 16.88 -2.64 10.79
C GLY A 188 17.90 -3.79 11.02
N ILE A 189 18.64 -3.75 12.14
CA ILE A 189 19.77 -4.68 12.40
C ILE A 189 19.35 -6.15 12.26
N ARG A 190 18.14 -6.50 12.71
CA ARG A 190 17.59 -7.85 12.60
C ARG A 190 17.48 -8.29 11.12
N ALA A 191 16.93 -7.44 10.26
CA ALA A 191 16.84 -7.69 8.82
C ALA A 191 18.23 -7.88 8.19
N GLN A 192 19.19 -7.01 8.51
CA GLN A 192 20.54 -7.12 7.95
C GLN A 192 21.26 -8.41 8.37
N VAL A 193 21.13 -8.80 9.64
CA VAL A 193 21.70 -10.05 10.15
C VAL A 193 21.04 -11.26 9.51
N ALA A 194 19.71 -11.24 9.32
CA ALA A 194 18.97 -12.31 8.66
C ALA A 194 19.39 -12.44 7.18
N LEU A 195 19.41 -11.33 6.43
CA LEU A 195 19.86 -11.32 5.03
C LEU A 195 21.27 -11.87 4.91
N ARG A 196 22.21 -11.36 5.71
CA ARG A 196 23.59 -11.84 5.69
C ARG A 196 23.68 -13.34 5.93
N ARG A 197 22.96 -13.87 6.92
CA ARG A 197 22.95 -15.32 7.21
C ARG A 197 22.39 -16.12 6.03
N GLY A 198 21.32 -15.65 5.41
CA GLY A 198 20.76 -16.26 4.20
C GLY A 198 21.78 -16.30 3.06
N LEU A 199 22.40 -15.17 2.76
CA LEU A 199 23.44 -15.05 1.72
C LEU A 199 24.68 -15.90 2.03
N GLU A 200 25.11 -15.99 3.30
CA GLU A 200 26.21 -16.88 3.72
C GLU A 200 25.88 -18.36 3.53
N ARG A 201 24.59 -18.75 3.67
CA ARG A 201 24.14 -20.12 3.38
C ARG A 201 24.24 -20.43 1.89
N LEU A 202 23.79 -19.51 1.04
CA LEU A 202 23.86 -19.65 -0.42
C LEU A 202 25.32 -19.66 -0.93
N SER A 203 26.13 -18.74 -0.43
CA SER A 203 27.57 -18.63 -0.73
C SER A 203 28.33 -19.92 -0.44
N ARG A 204 28.03 -20.60 0.69
CA ARG A 204 28.66 -21.88 1.06
C ARG A 204 28.43 -23.01 0.05
N GLU A 205 27.30 -22.99 -0.65
CA GLU A 205 26.97 -23.94 -1.71
C GLU A 205 27.38 -23.43 -3.11
N GLY A 206 28.10 -22.31 -3.19
CA GLY A 206 28.55 -21.73 -4.46
C GLY A 206 27.45 -21.03 -5.26
N ILE A 207 26.30 -20.72 -4.64
CA ILE A 207 25.19 -20.01 -5.29
C ILE A 207 25.46 -18.52 -5.25
N ALA A 208 25.68 -17.90 -6.43
CA ALA A 208 25.93 -16.47 -6.52
C ALA A 208 24.65 -15.65 -6.24
N CYS A 209 24.80 -14.43 -5.73
CA CYS A 209 23.68 -13.54 -5.43
C CYS A 209 23.91 -12.15 -6.03
N PHE A 210 22.90 -11.61 -6.71
CA PHE A 210 22.92 -10.33 -7.38
C PHE A 210 21.86 -9.40 -6.81
N LEU A 211 22.27 -8.25 -6.31
CA LEU A 211 21.39 -7.30 -5.61
C LEU A 211 21.47 -5.93 -6.28
N VAL A 212 20.30 -5.31 -6.43
CA VAL A 212 20.17 -3.87 -6.62
C VAL A 212 19.39 -3.29 -5.45
N HIS A 213 19.58 -2.00 -5.16
CA HIS A 213 18.75 -1.25 -4.22
C HIS A 213 17.63 -0.50 -4.94
N GLY A 214 16.46 -0.42 -4.30
CA GLY A 214 15.28 0.30 -4.76
C GLY A 214 15.08 1.62 -4.03
N ASN A 215 13.85 2.14 -4.06
CA ASN A 215 13.54 3.43 -3.43
C ASN A 215 13.47 3.36 -1.90
N HIS A 216 13.24 2.19 -1.30
CA HIS A 216 13.17 2.06 0.15
C HIS A 216 14.54 1.89 0.80
N ASP A 217 15.52 1.35 0.07
CA ASP A 217 16.87 1.07 0.57
C ASP A 217 17.99 1.66 -0.28
N PRO A 218 17.92 2.93 -0.74
CA PRO A 218 18.88 3.50 -1.68
C PRO A 218 20.30 3.58 -1.10
N ILE A 219 21.31 3.71 -1.99
CA ILE A 219 22.73 3.69 -1.60
C ILE A 219 23.12 4.87 -0.71
N GLU A 220 22.73 6.11 -1.05
CA GLU A 220 23.27 7.31 -0.40
C GLU A 220 22.85 7.46 1.06
N THR A 221 21.62 7.07 1.38
CA THR A 221 21.07 7.14 2.75
C THR A 221 21.08 5.80 3.47
N GLY A 222 21.44 4.72 2.78
CA GLY A 222 21.44 3.36 3.33
C GLY A 222 22.57 3.13 4.32
N TRP A 223 22.23 2.98 5.60
CA TRP A 223 23.19 2.55 6.61
C TRP A 223 23.32 1.02 6.63
N SER A 224 24.56 0.51 6.55
CA SER A 224 24.85 -0.93 6.65
C SER A 224 25.64 -1.24 7.92
N ALA A 225 25.10 -2.13 8.75
CA ALA A 225 25.82 -2.81 9.82
C ALA A 225 26.78 -3.88 9.28
N LEU A 226 26.65 -4.24 7.99
CA LEU A 226 27.47 -5.25 7.34
C LEU A 226 28.73 -4.60 6.77
N PRO A 227 29.93 -4.92 7.28
CA PRO A 227 31.17 -4.32 6.79
C PRO A 227 31.59 -4.87 5.42
N HIS A 228 31.20 -6.10 5.11
CA HIS A 228 31.50 -6.79 3.85
C HIS A 228 30.36 -7.75 3.50
N TRP A 229 30.14 -7.96 2.20
CA TRP A 229 29.24 -8.99 1.71
C TRP A 229 29.95 -10.36 1.68
N PRO A 230 29.21 -11.48 1.82
CA PRO A 230 29.76 -12.82 1.63
C PRO A 230 30.33 -13.03 0.21
N ASP A 231 31.20 -14.02 0.05
CA ASP A 231 31.74 -14.39 -1.26
C ASP A 231 30.62 -14.78 -2.24
N GLY A 232 30.75 -14.39 -3.51
CA GLY A 232 29.71 -14.65 -4.52
C GLY A 232 28.51 -13.71 -4.47
N VAL A 233 28.50 -12.72 -3.56
CA VAL A 233 27.47 -11.68 -3.50
C VAL A 233 27.94 -10.42 -4.21
N THR A 234 27.14 -9.95 -5.16
CA THR A 234 27.36 -8.70 -5.89
C THR A 234 26.22 -7.72 -5.60
N LEU A 235 26.57 -6.55 -5.05
CA LEU A 235 25.69 -5.38 -5.00
C LEU A 235 26.09 -4.41 -6.11
N PHE A 236 25.17 -4.10 -7.02
CA PHE A 236 25.43 -3.13 -8.09
C PHE A 236 25.40 -1.69 -7.58
N GLY A 237 26.24 -0.83 -8.17
CA GLY A 237 26.27 0.61 -7.87
C GLY A 237 25.13 1.40 -8.52
N ALA A 238 25.12 2.72 -8.31
CA ALA A 238 24.07 3.61 -8.83
C ALA A 238 24.53 4.56 -9.97
N ASP A 239 25.84 4.61 -10.26
CA ASP A 239 26.38 5.52 -11.27
C ASP A 239 26.06 5.02 -12.69
N GLU A 240 26.44 3.78 -12.99
CA GLU A 240 26.22 3.11 -14.27
C GLU A 240 25.72 1.67 -14.07
N ALA A 241 25.11 1.08 -15.10
CA ALA A 241 24.72 -0.32 -15.08
C ALA A 241 25.98 -1.20 -15.13
N GLY A 242 26.32 -1.83 -14.00
CA GLY A 242 27.45 -2.75 -13.90
C GLY A 242 27.11 -4.12 -14.48
N SER A 243 28.11 -4.86 -14.92
CA SER A 243 27.96 -6.21 -15.50
C SER A 243 28.84 -7.23 -14.78
N VAL A 244 28.28 -8.38 -14.43
CA VAL A 244 29.02 -9.50 -13.84
C VAL A 244 28.67 -10.80 -14.56
N THR A 245 29.69 -11.54 -14.98
CA THR A 245 29.54 -12.84 -15.62
C THR A 245 29.39 -13.93 -14.57
N VAL A 246 28.43 -14.83 -14.79
CA VAL A 246 28.20 -16.02 -13.96
C VAL A 246 28.80 -17.22 -14.67
N GLU A 247 29.64 -17.97 -13.97
CA GLU A 247 30.33 -19.14 -14.51
C GLU A 247 30.09 -20.36 -13.63
N ARG A 248 29.96 -21.54 -14.24
CA ARG A 248 29.92 -22.83 -13.57
C ARG A 248 30.84 -23.81 -14.28
N GLY A 249 31.84 -24.33 -13.58
CA GLY A 249 32.80 -25.26 -14.17
C GLY A 249 33.65 -24.67 -15.31
N GLY A 250 33.80 -23.35 -15.37
CA GLY A 250 34.50 -22.63 -16.45
C GLY A 250 33.64 -22.33 -17.68
N GLU A 251 32.35 -22.70 -17.67
CA GLU A 251 31.38 -22.34 -18.70
C GLU A 251 30.60 -21.09 -18.27
N ILE A 252 30.43 -20.14 -19.18
CA ILE A 252 29.65 -18.93 -18.95
C ILE A 252 28.16 -19.29 -19.06
N LEU A 253 27.43 -19.07 -17.98
CA LEU A 253 25.97 -19.28 -17.94
C LEU A 253 25.23 -18.05 -18.45
N ALA A 254 25.53 -16.89 -17.87
CA ALA A 254 24.88 -15.62 -18.18
C ALA A 254 25.77 -14.42 -17.79
N THR A 255 25.43 -13.24 -18.27
CA THR A 255 25.93 -11.97 -17.72
C THR A 255 24.77 -11.19 -17.10
N VAL A 256 24.89 -10.86 -15.83
CA VAL A 256 23.90 -10.08 -15.09
C VAL A 256 24.31 -8.61 -15.08
N HIS A 257 23.42 -7.76 -15.55
CA HIS A 257 23.55 -6.31 -15.57
C HIS A 257 22.64 -5.71 -14.52
N GLY A 258 23.12 -4.80 -13.69
CA GLY A 258 22.30 -4.19 -12.65
C GLY A 258 22.66 -2.75 -12.33
N ILE A 259 21.68 -2.00 -11.88
CA ILE A 259 21.85 -0.64 -11.39
C ILE A 259 20.95 -0.40 -10.18
N SER A 260 21.53 0.13 -9.12
CA SER A 260 20.84 0.48 -7.87
C SER A 260 20.36 1.93 -7.89
N PHE A 261 19.40 2.24 -7.03
CA PHE A 261 19.01 3.62 -6.77
C PHE A 261 20.03 4.33 -5.89
N ALA A 262 20.47 5.51 -6.32
CA ALA A 262 21.33 6.38 -5.52
C ALA A 262 20.54 6.97 -4.33
N ALA A 263 19.33 7.46 -4.60
CA ALA A 263 18.45 8.12 -3.65
C ALA A 263 17.04 7.52 -3.68
N ARG A 264 16.21 7.87 -2.67
CA ARG A 264 14.82 7.39 -2.56
C ARG A 264 13.96 7.80 -3.76
N GLU A 265 14.15 9.02 -4.25
CA GLU A 265 13.46 9.53 -5.41
C GLU A 265 14.40 9.52 -6.62
N VAL A 266 14.07 8.71 -7.62
CA VAL A 266 14.81 8.63 -8.88
C VAL A 266 13.84 8.94 -10.01
N PRO A 267 13.71 10.22 -10.43
CA PRO A 267 12.85 10.59 -11.56
C PRO A 267 13.46 10.19 -12.92
N GLU A 268 14.76 9.91 -12.97
CA GLU A 268 15.43 9.48 -14.20
C GLU A 268 15.04 8.06 -14.60
N ASN A 269 14.89 7.83 -15.90
CA ASN A 269 14.74 6.50 -16.48
C ASN A 269 16.10 5.79 -16.52
N LEU A 270 16.35 4.89 -15.56
CA LEU A 270 17.60 4.15 -15.43
C LEU A 270 17.74 3.04 -16.47
N ALA A 271 16.65 2.56 -17.08
CA ALA A 271 16.72 1.60 -18.18
C ALA A 271 17.61 2.11 -19.34
N ARG A 272 17.64 3.43 -19.55
CA ARG A 272 18.48 4.09 -20.57
C ARG A 272 19.97 4.09 -20.25
N ARG A 273 20.37 3.70 -19.04
CA ARG A 273 21.79 3.54 -18.66
C ARG A 273 22.32 2.14 -18.98
N PHE A 274 21.44 1.18 -19.27
CA PHE A 274 21.87 -0.11 -19.79
C PHE A 274 22.38 0.05 -21.23
N ARG A 275 23.31 -0.82 -21.60
CA ARG A 275 23.92 -0.86 -22.93
C ARG A 275 23.59 -2.19 -23.59
N PRO A 276 23.45 -2.23 -24.92
CA PRO A 276 23.39 -3.49 -25.64
C PRO A 276 24.61 -4.35 -25.30
N PRO A 277 24.43 -5.65 -25.02
CA PRO A 277 25.55 -6.51 -24.66
C PRO A 277 26.61 -6.53 -25.76
N GLU A 278 27.88 -6.40 -25.42
CA GLU A 278 28.97 -6.46 -26.42
C GLU A 278 29.54 -7.87 -26.57
N THR A 279 29.29 -8.73 -25.58
CA THR A 279 29.71 -10.12 -25.57
C THR A 279 28.58 -11.04 -26.03
N PRO A 280 28.90 -12.22 -26.59
CA PRO A 280 27.90 -13.27 -26.78
C PRO A 280 27.51 -13.92 -25.44
N GLY A 281 26.31 -14.49 -25.38
CA GLY A 281 25.80 -15.20 -24.22
C GLY A 281 24.37 -14.77 -23.87
N PHE A 282 23.87 -15.29 -22.74
CA PHE A 282 22.57 -14.91 -22.20
C PHE A 282 22.70 -13.70 -21.26
N HIS A 283 21.89 -12.67 -21.45
CA HIS A 283 22.00 -11.41 -20.72
C HIS A 283 20.75 -11.08 -19.92
N ILE A 284 20.95 -10.79 -18.63
CA ILE A 284 19.88 -10.47 -17.69
C ILE A 284 20.03 -9.03 -17.22
N GLY A 285 18.99 -8.22 -17.31
CA GLY A 285 18.92 -6.89 -16.71
C GLY A 285 18.16 -6.92 -15.38
N VAL A 286 18.74 -6.36 -14.32
CA VAL A 286 18.13 -6.23 -13.00
C VAL A 286 17.83 -4.76 -12.75
N LEU A 287 16.56 -4.41 -12.63
CA LEU A 287 16.13 -3.02 -12.53
C LEU A 287 14.91 -2.88 -11.62
N HIS A 288 15.05 -2.07 -10.58
CA HIS A 288 13.91 -1.65 -9.77
C HIS A 288 13.23 -0.45 -10.44
N CYS A 289 12.00 -0.58 -10.95
CA CYS A 289 11.35 0.53 -11.68
C CYS A 289 9.83 0.46 -11.74
N SER A 290 9.19 1.62 -11.92
CA SER A 290 7.78 1.73 -12.31
C SER A 290 7.65 1.74 -13.83
N LEU A 291 6.97 0.75 -14.39
CA LEU A 291 6.61 0.79 -15.81
C LEU A 291 5.45 1.78 -16.02
N THR A 292 5.62 2.71 -16.96
CA THR A 292 4.62 3.76 -17.23
C THR A 292 3.28 3.14 -17.63
N GLY A 293 2.21 3.49 -16.91
CA GLY A 293 0.87 2.94 -17.14
C GLY A 293 0.61 1.56 -16.50
N ALA A 294 1.54 1.02 -15.71
CA ALA A 294 1.40 -0.30 -15.11
C ALA A 294 0.68 -0.33 -13.75
N GLY A 295 0.29 0.80 -13.15
CA GLY A 295 -0.49 0.78 -11.91
C GLY A 295 -0.39 2.07 -11.09
N PRO A 296 -1.11 2.13 -9.95
CA PRO A 296 -1.02 3.23 -8.99
C PRO A 296 0.26 3.14 -8.15
N GLY A 297 0.91 4.27 -7.89
CA GLY A 297 2.11 4.37 -7.05
C GLY A 297 2.97 5.59 -7.41
N PRO A 298 3.82 6.10 -6.49
CA PRO A 298 4.77 7.15 -6.83
C PRO A 298 5.81 6.59 -7.81
N PRO A 299 6.13 7.31 -8.90
CA PRO A 299 7.06 6.82 -9.90
C PRO A 299 8.47 6.67 -9.32
N ALA A 300 9.05 5.49 -9.52
CA ALA A 300 10.39 5.09 -9.12
C ALA A 300 11.15 4.67 -10.38
N SER A 301 12.07 5.51 -10.87
CA SER A 301 12.74 5.35 -12.16
C SER A 301 11.78 4.98 -13.31
N PRO A 302 10.84 5.87 -13.65
CA PRO A 302 9.79 5.55 -14.63
C PRO A 302 10.39 5.18 -16.00
N CYS A 303 9.98 4.04 -16.54
CA CYS A 303 10.41 3.57 -17.87
C CYS A 303 9.25 3.02 -18.70
N THR A 304 9.45 2.86 -20.00
CA THR A 304 8.47 2.28 -20.94
C THR A 304 8.90 0.89 -21.39
N MET A 305 7.95 0.09 -21.90
CA MET A 305 8.26 -1.22 -22.50
C MET A 305 9.32 -1.09 -23.60
N THR A 306 9.18 -0.06 -24.44
CA THR A 306 10.12 0.25 -25.52
C THR A 306 11.54 0.50 -25.01
N ASP A 307 11.70 1.17 -23.86
CA ASP A 307 13.03 1.43 -23.29
C ASP A 307 13.73 0.12 -22.93
N LEU A 308 13.00 -0.86 -22.40
CA LEU A 308 13.53 -2.18 -22.01
C LEU A 308 13.85 -3.06 -23.22
N GLU A 309 12.95 -3.08 -24.21
CA GLU A 309 13.08 -3.89 -25.43
C GLU A 309 14.26 -3.46 -26.30
N GLN A 310 14.55 -2.15 -26.37
CA GLN A 310 15.59 -1.62 -27.25
C GLN A 310 17.02 -1.88 -26.77
N VAL A 311 17.21 -2.28 -25.51
CA VAL A 311 18.54 -2.61 -24.98
C VAL A 311 19.07 -3.89 -25.60
N GLY A 312 18.20 -4.88 -25.88
CA GLY A 312 18.61 -6.18 -26.43
C GLY A 312 19.22 -7.12 -25.37
N LEU A 313 18.65 -7.13 -24.16
CA LEU A 313 18.86 -8.19 -23.16
C LEU A 313 17.85 -9.32 -23.39
N ASP A 314 18.08 -10.51 -22.82
CA ASP A 314 17.18 -11.67 -22.98
C ASP A 314 16.10 -11.75 -21.89
N TYR A 315 16.41 -11.26 -20.68
CA TYR A 315 15.48 -11.27 -19.53
C TYR A 315 15.63 -10.00 -18.69
N TRP A 316 14.51 -9.38 -18.34
CA TRP A 316 14.43 -8.27 -17.39
C TRP A 316 13.81 -8.74 -16.07
N ALA A 317 14.66 -8.79 -15.05
CA ALA A 317 14.30 -9.01 -13.66
C ALA A 317 13.93 -7.67 -12.99
N LEU A 318 12.63 -7.34 -12.99
CA LEU A 318 12.15 -6.08 -12.45
C LEU A 318 11.70 -6.23 -10.98
N GLY A 319 11.89 -5.18 -10.18
CA GLY A 319 11.24 -5.02 -8.87
C GLY A 319 10.50 -3.68 -8.77
N HIS A 320 9.80 -3.43 -7.67
CA HIS A 320 8.95 -2.27 -7.31
C HIS A 320 7.45 -2.62 -7.26
N ALA A 321 6.97 -3.41 -8.22
CA ALA A 321 5.57 -3.81 -8.24
C ALA A 321 5.36 -5.02 -7.33
N HIS A 322 4.56 -4.85 -6.26
CA HIS A 322 4.28 -5.92 -5.30
C HIS A 322 3.38 -7.04 -5.86
N GLU A 323 2.65 -6.76 -6.95
CA GLU A 323 1.90 -7.77 -7.68
C GLU A 323 2.80 -8.50 -8.69
N ARG A 324 2.85 -9.83 -8.62
CA ARG A 324 3.54 -10.68 -9.60
C ARG A 324 2.92 -10.54 -10.99
N ARG A 325 3.71 -10.09 -11.96
CA ARG A 325 3.25 -9.87 -13.35
C ARG A 325 4.29 -10.23 -14.39
N VAL A 326 3.89 -11.03 -15.37
CA VAL A 326 4.66 -11.21 -16.62
C VAL A 326 4.15 -10.20 -17.62
N LEU A 327 4.93 -9.17 -17.90
CA LEU A 327 4.57 -8.10 -18.84
C LEU A 327 4.82 -8.51 -20.28
N ARG A 328 5.82 -9.37 -20.50
CA ARG A 328 6.18 -9.88 -21.81
C ARG A 328 6.78 -11.28 -21.71
N HIS A 329 6.35 -12.15 -22.61
CA HIS A 329 6.92 -13.47 -22.82
C HIS A 329 7.89 -13.45 -24.02
N GLY A 330 8.99 -14.20 -23.95
CA GLY A 330 9.88 -14.42 -25.10
C GLY A 330 11.13 -13.53 -25.09
N ASP A 331 11.48 -12.90 -26.21
CA ASP A 331 12.75 -12.18 -26.37
C ASP A 331 12.51 -10.66 -26.47
N PRO A 332 12.66 -9.88 -25.37
CA PRO A 332 12.97 -10.30 -23.99
C PRO A 332 11.76 -10.74 -23.16
N TRP A 333 12.03 -11.50 -22.09
CA TRP A 333 11.10 -11.66 -20.98
C TRP A 333 11.15 -10.41 -20.11
N ILE A 334 10.00 -9.90 -19.67
CA ILE A 334 9.92 -8.74 -18.79
C ILE A 334 8.96 -9.07 -17.66
N VAL A 335 9.47 -9.13 -16.43
CA VAL A 335 8.75 -9.76 -15.32
C VAL A 335 8.94 -8.97 -14.03
N TYR A 336 7.85 -8.79 -13.28
CA TYR A 336 7.84 -8.46 -11.87
C TYR A 336 7.51 -9.73 -11.06
N PRO A 337 8.32 -10.13 -10.07
CA PRO A 337 8.08 -11.33 -9.28
C PRO A 337 7.03 -11.08 -8.19
N GLY A 338 6.75 -9.81 -7.87
CA GLY A 338 5.95 -9.41 -6.72
C GLY A 338 6.79 -9.37 -5.44
N THR A 339 6.13 -9.07 -4.32
CA THR A 339 6.73 -9.20 -2.99
C THR A 339 6.83 -10.67 -2.57
N THR A 340 7.72 -10.97 -1.63
CA THR A 340 7.85 -12.31 -1.04
C THR A 340 6.85 -12.59 0.08
N GLN A 341 6.29 -11.55 0.70
CA GLN A 341 5.30 -11.63 1.76
C GLN A 341 4.42 -10.38 1.75
N GLY A 342 3.12 -10.54 1.51
CA GLY A 342 2.16 -9.45 1.67
C GLY A 342 2.09 -8.98 3.13
N ARG A 343 2.02 -7.66 3.34
CA ARG A 343 2.03 -6.94 4.62
C ARG A 343 0.92 -5.90 4.71
N LYS A 344 0.40 -5.45 3.56
CA LYS A 344 -0.64 -4.43 3.47
C LYS A 344 -1.92 -5.02 2.90
N PRO A 345 -3.10 -4.62 3.41
CA PRO A 345 -4.38 -5.04 2.88
C PRO A 345 -4.75 -4.27 1.61
N GLU A 346 -3.83 -4.27 0.64
CA GLU A 346 -4.01 -3.71 -0.68
C GLU A 346 -4.21 -4.86 -1.68
N PRO A 347 -4.99 -4.68 -2.76
CA PRO A 347 -5.24 -5.75 -3.73
C PRO A 347 -3.96 -6.40 -4.29
N SER A 348 -2.87 -5.63 -4.45
CA SER A 348 -1.56 -6.08 -4.92
C SER A 348 -0.85 -7.03 -3.95
N GLU A 349 -1.22 -7.03 -2.67
CA GLU A 349 -0.60 -7.82 -1.60
C GLU A 349 -1.53 -8.90 -1.03
N GLN A 350 -2.68 -9.14 -1.67
CA GLN A 350 -3.56 -10.26 -1.35
C GLN A 350 -3.06 -11.58 -1.96
N GLY A 351 -3.44 -12.70 -1.36
CA GLY A 351 -3.13 -14.03 -1.89
C GLY A 351 -1.69 -14.50 -1.66
N ALA A 352 -1.18 -15.29 -2.60
CA ALA A 352 0.13 -15.94 -2.48
C ALA A 352 1.26 -15.04 -2.98
N HIS A 353 2.35 -14.98 -2.23
CA HIS A 353 3.52 -14.12 -2.47
C HIS A 353 4.80 -14.94 -2.44
N GLY A 354 5.82 -14.55 -3.20
CA GLY A 354 7.00 -15.41 -3.33
C GLY A 354 7.98 -14.97 -4.39
N ALA A 355 8.53 -15.94 -5.11
CA ALA A 355 9.57 -15.72 -6.10
C ALA A 355 9.35 -16.55 -7.35
N LEU A 356 10.12 -16.25 -8.39
CA LEU A 356 10.10 -16.99 -9.64
C LEU A 356 11.37 -17.83 -9.78
N VAL A 357 11.21 -19.13 -10.00
CA VAL A 357 12.27 -20.02 -10.45
C VAL A 357 12.28 -19.99 -11.97
N VAL A 358 13.38 -19.54 -12.55
CA VAL A 358 13.55 -19.40 -14.00
C VAL A 358 14.54 -20.44 -14.48
N GLU A 359 14.13 -21.24 -15.46
CA GLU A 359 15.02 -22.15 -16.16
C GLU A 359 15.34 -21.61 -17.54
N VAL A 360 16.62 -21.65 -17.88
CA VAL A 360 17.13 -21.32 -19.23
C VAL A 360 17.74 -22.58 -19.81
N ASP A 361 17.31 -22.92 -21.03
CA ASP A 361 17.70 -24.12 -21.76
C ASP A 361 17.91 -23.74 -23.22
N ASP A 362 19.07 -24.05 -23.79
CA ASP A 362 19.48 -23.63 -25.14
C ASP A 362 19.29 -22.10 -25.39
N GLY A 363 19.63 -21.30 -24.37
CA GLY A 363 19.48 -19.84 -24.40
C GLY A 363 18.02 -19.34 -24.43
N MET A 364 17.05 -20.24 -24.22
CA MET A 364 15.63 -19.90 -24.13
C MET A 364 15.12 -20.04 -22.70
N VAL A 365 14.43 -18.99 -22.25
CA VAL A 365 13.74 -19.00 -20.97
C VAL A 365 12.47 -19.85 -21.08
N ARG A 366 12.37 -20.88 -20.24
CA ARG A 366 11.12 -21.60 -19.99
C ARG A 366 10.18 -20.72 -19.19
N THR A 367 8.87 -20.99 -19.26
CA THR A 367 7.88 -20.26 -18.44
C THR A 367 8.31 -20.24 -16.98
N PRO A 368 8.53 -19.05 -16.37
CA PRO A 368 8.94 -18.95 -14.97
C PRO A 368 7.94 -19.65 -14.05
N GLU A 369 8.45 -20.52 -13.18
CA GLU A 369 7.65 -21.21 -12.16
C GLU A 369 7.52 -20.29 -10.95
N PHE A 370 6.29 -20.02 -10.51
CA PHE A 370 6.07 -19.33 -9.25
C PHE A 370 6.15 -20.28 -8.07
N VAL A 371 6.93 -19.89 -7.07
CA VAL A 371 7.04 -20.59 -5.79
C VAL A 371 6.59 -19.64 -4.69
N ALA A 372 5.54 -20.03 -3.97
CA ALA A 372 5.03 -19.28 -2.84
C ALA A 372 5.99 -19.40 -1.64
N LEU A 373 6.40 -18.27 -1.08
CA LEU A 373 7.34 -18.16 0.04
C LEU A 373 6.68 -17.56 1.29
N ASP A 374 5.52 -16.91 1.11
CA ASP A 374 4.78 -16.29 2.20
C ASP A 374 4.39 -17.31 3.28
N SER A 375 4.37 -16.84 4.52
CA SER A 375 3.92 -17.61 5.69
C SER A 375 2.50 -17.24 6.13
N VAL A 376 2.04 -16.04 5.74
CA VAL A 376 0.70 -15.51 6.02
C VAL A 376 0.09 -14.98 4.73
N ARG A 377 -1.13 -15.42 4.39
CA ARG A 377 -1.90 -14.87 3.26
C ARG A 377 -2.92 -13.86 3.74
N LEU A 378 -2.93 -12.68 3.12
CA LEU A 378 -4.04 -11.75 3.25
C LEU A 378 -5.14 -12.17 2.29
N VAL A 379 -6.35 -12.37 2.83
CA VAL A 379 -7.47 -12.86 2.05
C VAL A 379 -8.69 -12.01 2.36
N GLU A 380 -9.29 -11.47 1.31
CA GLU A 380 -10.58 -10.80 1.39
C GLU A 380 -11.66 -11.70 0.80
N VAL A 381 -12.79 -11.81 1.49
CA VAL A 381 -13.95 -12.56 1.04
C VAL A 381 -15.19 -11.67 1.07
N GLU A 382 -16.01 -11.77 0.04
CA GLU A 382 -17.33 -11.15 0.01
C GLU A 382 -18.39 -12.26 0.16
N ILE A 383 -19.35 -12.05 1.07
CA ILE A 383 -20.44 -13.00 1.31
C ILE A 383 -21.77 -12.28 1.19
N ALA A 384 -22.57 -12.70 0.21
CA ALA A 384 -23.95 -12.28 0.08
C ALA A 384 -24.81 -12.98 1.15
N VAL A 385 -25.54 -12.19 1.94
CA VAL A 385 -26.41 -12.69 3.02
C VAL A 385 -27.85 -12.91 2.56
N ASP A 386 -28.14 -12.75 1.27
CA ASP A 386 -29.47 -12.98 0.70
C ASP A 386 -29.96 -14.41 1.03
N GLY A 387 -31.11 -14.48 1.69
CA GLY A 387 -31.71 -15.75 2.12
C GLY A 387 -31.16 -16.31 3.43
N PHE A 388 -30.18 -15.67 4.07
CA PHE A 388 -29.76 -16.02 5.43
C PHE A 388 -30.81 -15.55 6.45
N ARG A 389 -31.10 -16.42 7.41
CA ARG A 389 -32.20 -16.21 8.37
C ARG A 389 -31.75 -15.41 9.59
N ASP A 390 -30.48 -15.55 9.97
CA ASP A 390 -29.93 -15.00 11.20
C ASP A 390 -28.39 -14.91 11.14
N LEU A 391 -27.78 -14.41 12.22
CA LEU A 391 -26.31 -14.37 12.36
C LEU A 391 -25.65 -15.75 12.42
N ILE A 392 -26.39 -16.84 12.66
CA ILE A 392 -25.85 -18.21 12.66
C ILE A 392 -25.51 -18.62 11.23
N ASP A 393 -26.42 -18.36 10.28
CA ASP A 393 -26.18 -18.62 8.86
C ASP A 393 -24.97 -17.80 8.34
N VAL A 394 -24.88 -16.51 8.72
CA VAL A 394 -23.73 -15.64 8.36
C VAL A 394 -22.41 -16.20 8.88
N ARG A 395 -22.36 -16.57 10.17
CA ARG A 395 -21.15 -17.13 10.78
C ARG A 395 -20.73 -18.42 10.09
N GLN A 396 -21.68 -19.33 9.82
CA GLN A 396 -21.39 -20.60 9.14
C GLN A 396 -20.81 -20.37 7.73
N ALA A 397 -21.31 -19.37 7.00
CA ALA A 397 -20.78 -19.00 5.69
C ALA A 397 -19.34 -18.45 5.78
N LEU A 398 -19.06 -17.56 6.73
CA LEU A 398 -17.70 -17.07 6.98
C LEU A 398 -16.75 -18.21 7.37
N GLN A 399 -17.19 -19.13 8.22
CA GLN A 399 -16.41 -20.30 8.62
C GLN A 399 -16.11 -21.24 7.46
N ALA A 400 -17.10 -21.51 6.60
CA ALA A 400 -16.92 -22.31 5.41
C ALA A 400 -15.89 -21.65 4.47
N ALA A 401 -16.02 -20.34 4.23
CA ALA A 401 -15.07 -19.60 3.41
C ALA A 401 -13.64 -19.65 3.97
N ALA A 402 -13.48 -19.48 5.29
CA ALA A 402 -12.19 -19.62 5.96
C ALA A 402 -11.61 -21.03 5.84
N ALA A 403 -12.43 -22.07 6.08
CA ALA A 403 -12.00 -23.46 6.00
C ALA A 403 -11.60 -23.86 4.58
N ASP A 404 -12.32 -23.38 3.56
CA ASP A 404 -12.02 -23.62 2.16
C ASP A 404 -10.69 -22.95 1.78
N THR A 405 -10.54 -21.67 2.14
CA THR A 405 -9.30 -20.92 1.91
C THR A 405 -8.10 -21.56 2.62
N LEU A 406 -8.28 -22.07 3.85
CA LEU A 406 -7.19 -22.69 4.62
C LEU A 406 -6.72 -24.00 3.97
N ARG A 407 -7.62 -24.79 3.39
CA ARG A 407 -7.25 -26.01 2.65
C ARG A 407 -6.37 -25.68 1.44
N ASP A 408 -6.66 -24.56 0.76
CA ASP A 408 -5.90 -24.10 -0.41
C ASP A 408 -4.67 -23.26 -0.05
N ALA A 409 -4.49 -22.94 1.25
CA ALA A 409 -3.37 -22.15 1.76
C ALA A 409 -2.01 -22.87 1.69
N GLY A 410 -2.01 -24.20 1.52
CA GLY A 410 -0.80 -25.01 1.48
C GLY A 410 0.01 -24.91 2.78
N GLY A 411 -0.68 -24.94 3.93
CA GLY A 411 -0.07 -24.90 5.27
C GLY A 411 0.27 -23.50 5.79
N ARG A 412 -0.24 -22.44 5.17
CA ARG A 412 0.01 -21.04 5.56
C ARG A 412 -1.10 -20.50 6.45
N CYS A 413 -0.73 -19.57 7.34
CA CYS A 413 -1.71 -18.87 8.15
C CYS A 413 -2.52 -17.90 7.28
N LEU A 414 -3.75 -17.62 7.69
CA LEU A 414 -4.64 -16.71 6.98
C LEU A 414 -4.95 -15.48 7.81
N LEU A 415 -4.86 -14.33 7.18
CA LEU A 415 -5.37 -13.06 7.67
C LEU A 415 -6.61 -12.69 6.86
N MET A 416 -7.78 -13.02 7.40
CA MET A 416 -9.06 -12.91 6.71
C MET A 416 -9.72 -11.55 6.95
N ARG A 417 -10.32 -11.01 5.89
CA ARG A 417 -11.24 -9.88 5.95
C ARG A 417 -12.52 -10.20 5.20
N GLY A 418 -13.66 -9.99 5.85
CA GLY A 418 -14.97 -10.27 5.27
C GLY A 418 -15.72 -8.98 4.93
N THR A 419 -16.42 -8.96 3.80
CA THR A 419 -17.44 -7.96 3.48
C THR A 419 -18.77 -8.68 3.30
N LEU A 420 -19.77 -8.33 4.11
CA LEU A 420 -21.10 -8.88 4.04
C LEU A 420 -21.97 -7.98 3.17
N THR A 421 -22.58 -8.52 2.12
CA THR A 421 -23.42 -7.77 1.16
C THR A 421 -24.81 -8.38 1.08
N GLY A 422 -25.77 -7.71 0.44
CA GLY A 422 -27.12 -8.26 0.23
C GLY A 422 -28.18 -7.70 1.18
N THR A 423 -29.36 -8.31 1.20
CA THR A 423 -30.49 -7.92 2.06
C THR A 423 -31.14 -9.12 2.74
N GLY A 424 -31.98 -8.86 3.75
CA GLY A 424 -32.81 -9.89 4.40
C GLY A 424 -32.75 -9.86 5.93
N PRO A 425 -33.34 -10.85 6.60
CA PRO A 425 -33.40 -10.90 8.06
C PRO A 425 -32.02 -10.82 8.73
N ALA A 426 -31.03 -11.54 8.20
CA ALA A 426 -29.65 -11.48 8.70
C ALA A 426 -29.02 -10.08 8.56
N ALA A 427 -29.33 -9.34 7.49
CA ALA A 427 -28.87 -7.96 7.30
C ALA A 427 -29.41 -7.02 8.38
N ASP A 428 -30.65 -7.20 8.82
CA ASP A 428 -31.23 -6.41 9.91
C ASP A 428 -30.57 -6.76 11.26
N GLU A 429 -30.19 -8.02 11.48
CA GLU A 429 -29.47 -8.42 12.69
C GLU A 429 -28.06 -7.84 12.77
N LEU A 430 -27.35 -7.78 11.64
CA LEU A 430 -25.98 -7.24 11.54
C LEU A 430 -25.90 -5.76 11.94
N ARG A 431 -26.99 -5.01 11.75
CA ARG A 431 -27.09 -3.58 12.13
C ARG A 431 -27.28 -3.33 13.61
N ARG A 432 -27.59 -4.37 14.41
CA ARG A 432 -27.72 -4.21 15.86
C ARG A 432 -26.37 -3.82 16.45
N ASP A 433 -26.41 -2.99 17.49
CA ASP A 433 -25.21 -2.59 18.23
C ASP A 433 -24.39 -3.84 18.61
N SER A 434 -23.08 -3.79 18.36
CA SER A 434 -22.11 -4.83 18.69
C SER A 434 -22.22 -6.18 17.93
N ALA A 435 -23.22 -6.39 17.06
CA ALA A 435 -23.40 -7.66 16.37
C ALA A 435 -22.16 -8.11 15.56
N LEU A 436 -21.55 -7.22 14.78
CA LEU A 436 -20.31 -7.50 14.04
C LEU A 436 -19.13 -7.81 14.95
N VAL A 437 -19.02 -7.11 16.08
CA VAL A 437 -17.93 -7.29 17.05
C VAL A 437 -18.02 -8.67 17.68
N GLU A 438 -19.22 -9.07 18.11
CA GLU A 438 -19.49 -10.39 18.68
C GLU A 438 -19.28 -11.50 17.65
N LEU A 439 -19.79 -11.31 16.42
CA LEU A 439 -19.61 -12.27 15.32
C LEU A 439 -18.12 -12.51 15.04
N ARG A 440 -17.33 -11.45 14.91
CA ARG A 440 -15.88 -11.57 14.71
C ARG A 440 -15.18 -12.24 15.89
N GLN A 441 -15.57 -11.91 17.12
CA GLN A 441 -14.98 -12.52 18.31
C GLN A 441 -15.25 -14.04 18.33
N GLN A 442 -16.48 -14.46 18.03
CA GLN A 442 -16.83 -15.88 17.89
C GLN A 442 -15.98 -16.58 16.82
N LEU A 443 -15.82 -15.96 15.64
CA LEU A 443 -14.97 -16.51 14.58
C LEU A 443 -13.51 -16.70 15.01
N ARG A 444 -12.97 -15.77 15.83
CA ARG A 444 -11.61 -15.85 16.38
C ARG A 444 -11.47 -16.93 17.45
N ASP A 445 -12.47 -17.04 18.33
CA ASP A 445 -12.46 -18.02 19.42
C ASP A 445 -12.53 -19.46 18.89
N GLU A 446 -13.27 -19.68 17.81
CA GLU A 446 -13.47 -21.01 17.21
C GLU A 446 -12.33 -21.45 16.28
N ALA A 447 -11.63 -20.52 15.63
CA ALA A 447 -10.55 -20.85 14.68
C ALA A 447 -9.29 -21.44 15.35
N GLY A 448 -9.09 -21.14 16.64
CA GLY A 448 -7.85 -21.48 17.34
C GLY A 448 -6.63 -20.70 16.83
N LEU A 449 -5.50 -20.86 17.52
CA LEU A 449 -4.26 -20.10 17.24
C LEU A 449 -3.05 -21.02 16.95
N GLU A 450 -3.27 -22.31 16.70
CA GLU A 450 -2.21 -23.23 16.28
C GLU A 450 -1.89 -23.03 14.80
N GLU A 451 -0.61 -22.97 14.43
CA GLU A 451 -0.22 -22.81 13.03
C GLU A 451 -0.50 -24.10 12.21
N PRO A 452 -1.12 -24.00 11.02
CA PRO A 452 -1.64 -22.78 10.41
C PRO A 452 -2.97 -22.32 11.02
N PHE A 453 -3.06 -21.05 11.41
CA PHE A 453 -4.27 -20.46 12.00
C PHE A 453 -5.05 -19.63 10.98
N VAL A 454 -6.31 -19.33 11.31
CA VAL A 454 -7.12 -18.31 10.64
C VAL A 454 -7.40 -17.17 11.60
N TRP A 455 -6.96 -15.96 11.24
CA TRP A 455 -7.26 -14.76 12.00
C TRP A 455 -8.17 -13.83 11.21
N TRP A 456 -9.41 -13.67 11.69
CA TRP A 456 -10.32 -12.66 11.16
C TRP A 456 -9.91 -11.27 11.66
N ASP A 457 -9.21 -10.52 10.82
CA ASP A 457 -8.84 -9.15 11.13
C ASP A 457 -10.10 -8.27 11.17
N ARG A 458 -10.90 -8.28 10.10
CA ARG A 458 -12.06 -7.41 9.94
C ARG A 458 -13.26 -8.13 9.34
N VAL A 459 -14.46 -7.76 9.75
CA VAL A 459 -15.72 -8.12 9.07
C VAL A 459 -16.53 -6.83 8.93
N ARG A 460 -16.85 -6.44 7.70
CA ARG A 460 -17.59 -5.22 7.37
C ARG A 460 -19.01 -5.57 6.97
N ASP A 461 -19.97 -4.78 7.46
CA ASP A 461 -21.35 -4.80 6.97
C ASP A 461 -21.51 -3.78 5.84
N ALA A 462 -21.73 -4.29 4.64
CA ALA A 462 -22.14 -3.55 3.45
C ALA A 462 -23.52 -4.04 2.95
N THR A 463 -24.32 -4.64 3.83
CA THR A 463 -25.69 -5.05 3.52
C THR A 463 -26.60 -3.83 3.37
N ARG A 464 -27.78 -4.03 2.79
CA ARG A 464 -28.85 -3.02 2.71
C ARG A 464 -30.03 -3.41 3.63
N PRO A 465 -30.79 -2.44 4.17
CA PRO A 465 -31.94 -2.73 5.01
C PRO A 465 -32.99 -3.58 4.28
N ASN A 466 -33.64 -4.51 4.98
CA ASN A 466 -34.70 -5.32 4.40
C ASN A 466 -36.04 -4.57 4.39
N LEU A 467 -36.17 -3.58 3.51
CA LEU A 467 -37.36 -2.73 3.42
C LEU A 467 -38.27 -3.12 2.26
N GLU A 468 -39.53 -3.41 2.56
CA GLU A 468 -40.58 -3.53 1.55
C GLU A 468 -41.08 -2.14 1.12
N LEU A 469 -40.25 -1.37 0.41
CA LEU A 469 -40.51 0.03 0.04
C LEU A 469 -41.85 0.21 -0.71
N GLU A 470 -42.20 -0.71 -1.60
CA GLU A 470 -43.49 -0.66 -2.32
C GLU A 470 -44.68 -0.83 -1.38
N SER A 471 -44.55 -1.67 -0.35
CA SER A 471 -45.60 -1.81 0.66
C SER A 471 -45.75 -0.56 1.52
N MET A 472 -44.67 0.23 1.67
CA MET A 472 -44.63 1.44 2.50
C MET A 472 -45.22 2.65 1.76
N ARG A 473 -44.99 2.79 0.46
CA ARG A 473 -45.57 3.88 -0.36
C ARG A 473 -47.10 3.98 -0.26
N GLY A 474 -47.78 2.87 0.00
CA GLY A 474 -49.23 2.80 0.14
C GLY A 474 -49.80 3.08 1.53
N ARG A 475 -48.97 3.24 2.57
CA ARG A 475 -49.43 3.30 3.97
C ARG A 475 -49.88 4.68 4.44
N GLY A 476 -49.50 5.74 3.72
CA GLY A 476 -49.85 7.12 4.06
C GLY A 476 -49.29 7.58 5.42
N ASP A 477 -48.27 6.89 5.91
CA ASP A 477 -47.54 7.18 7.14
C ASP A 477 -46.29 8.02 6.84
N PHE A 478 -45.55 8.40 7.89
CA PHE A 478 -44.36 9.25 7.76
C PHE A 478 -43.28 8.64 6.83
N PRO A 479 -42.97 7.32 6.87
CA PRO A 479 -42.12 6.66 5.87
C PRO A 479 -42.62 6.83 4.42
N ALA A 480 -43.92 6.77 4.17
CA ALA A 480 -44.50 6.99 2.84
C ALA A 480 -44.27 8.42 2.33
N GLU A 481 -44.37 9.44 3.21
CA GLU A 481 -44.09 10.84 2.87
C GLU A 481 -42.60 11.06 2.55
N VAL A 482 -41.70 10.41 3.29
CA VAL A 482 -40.25 10.45 3.03
C VAL A 482 -39.92 9.83 1.66
N LEU A 483 -40.55 8.70 1.32
CA LEU A 483 -40.41 8.06 0.00
C LEU A 483 -40.92 8.94 -1.15
N ALA A 484 -42.06 9.60 -0.96
CA ALA A 484 -42.62 10.52 -1.94
C ALA A 484 -41.70 11.72 -2.17
N MET A 485 -41.21 12.34 -1.09
CA MET A 485 -40.26 13.46 -1.16
C MET A 485 -38.95 13.05 -1.83
N ALA A 486 -38.40 11.89 -1.49
CA ALA A 486 -37.18 11.37 -2.10
C ALA A 486 -37.35 11.14 -3.62
N SER A 487 -38.51 10.63 -4.04
CA SER A 487 -38.84 10.42 -5.45
C SER A 487 -38.98 11.74 -6.22
N GLU A 488 -39.59 12.76 -5.60
CA GLU A 488 -39.67 14.12 -6.19
C GLU A 488 -38.29 14.78 -6.35
N LEU A 489 -37.41 14.60 -5.36
CA LEU A 489 -36.05 15.13 -5.42
C LEU A 489 -35.23 14.43 -6.50
N ALA A 490 -35.31 13.10 -6.60
CA ALA A 490 -34.63 12.33 -7.64
C ALA A 490 -35.08 12.72 -9.06
N ALA A 491 -36.35 13.10 -9.23
CA ALA A 491 -36.91 13.50 -10.52
C ALA A 491 -36.48 14.91 -10.97
N ASP A 492 -35.91 15.73 -10.10
CA ASP A 492 -35.48 17.10 -10.39
C ASP A 492 -34.07 17.37 -9.83
N PRO A 493 -33.01 17.17 -10.64
CA PRO A 493 -31.62 17.38 -10.22
C PRO A 493 -31.34 18.77 -9.64
N ARG A 494 -32.04 19.82 -10.10
CA ARG A 494 -31.85 21.18 -9.57
C ARG A 494 -32.46 21.33 -8.17
N ARG A 495 -33.62 20.70 -7.93
CA ARG A 495 -34.23 20.64 -6.59
C ARG A 495 -33.38 19.80 -5.66
N LEU A 496 -32.81 18.69 -6.13
CA LEU A 496 -31.88 17.86 -5.37
C LEU A 496 -30.62 18.63 -4.98
N ASP A 497 -29.96 19.32 -5.93
CA ASP A 497 -28.78 20.17 -5.66
C ASP A 497 -29.10 21.28 -4.66
N THR A 498 -30.28 21.91 -4.79
CA THR A 498 -30.72 22.96 -3.87
C THR A 498 -30.99 22.40 -2.47
N PHE A 499 -31.60 21.23 -2.38
CA PHE A 499 -31.89 20.53 -1.14
C PHE A 499 -30.59 20.10 -0.43
N ALA A 500 -29.69 19.44 -1.16
CA ALA A 500 -28.37 19.05 -0.71
C ALA A 500 -27.56 20.27 -0.26
N GLY A 501 -27.47 21.31 -1.09
CA GLY A 501 -26.77 22.55 -0.77
C GLY A 501 -27.33 23.28 0.45
N ARG A 502 -28.64 23.20 0.70
CA ARG A 502 -29.27 23.84 1.87
C ARG A 502 -29.08 23.06 3.17
N HIS A 503 -29.13 21.73 3.10
CA HIS A 503 -29.21 20.88 4.29
C HIS A 503 -27.89 20.17 4.62
N LEU A 504 -27.06 19.85 3.64
CA LEU A 504 -25.71 19.32 3.87
C LEU A 504 -24.71 20.40 4.27
N THR A 505 -24.94 21.68 3.92
CA THR A 505 -24.09 22.79 4.40
C THR A 505 -24.16 22.97 5.92
N ALA A 506 -25.28 22.56 6.55
CA ALA A 506 -25.41 22.54 8.01
C ALA A 506 -24.56 21.42 8.67
N LEU A 507 -24.12 20.43 7.89
CA LEU A 507 -23.23 19.35 8.32
C LEU A 507 -21.74 19.64 7.99
N ARG A 508 -21.43 20.72 7.26
CA ARG A 508 -20.07 21.19 6.97
C ARG A 508 -19.45 21.92 8.17
N VAL A 509 -19.29 21.19 9.27
CA VAL A 509 -18.56 21.65 10.45
C VAL A 509 -17.10 21.21 10.30
N PRO A 510 -16.11 22.11 10.47
CA PRO A 510 -14.69 21.73 10.43
C PRO A 510 -14.41 20.58 11.41
N GLY A 511 -13.92 19.44 10.90
CA GLY A 511 -13.69 18.20 11.67
C GLY A 511 -14.74 17.10 11.49
N LEU A 512 -15.98 17.44 11.09
CA LEU A 512 -17.00 16.44 10.76
C LEU A 512 -16.74 15.80 9.38
N GLU A 513 -16.17 16.54 8.44
CA GLU A 513 -15.73 16.04 7.12
C GLU A 513 -14.61 14.99 7.25
N THR A 514 -13.74 15.14 8.25
CA THR A 514 -12.68 14.16 8.57
C THR A 514 -13.24 12.93 9.26
N ALA A 515 -14.33 13.09 10.01
CA ALA A 515 -15.02 11.99 10.67
C ALA A 515 -15.91 11.21 9.69
N LEU A 516 -16.66 11.87 8.80
CA LEU A 516 -17.69 11.32 7.87
C LEU A 516 -17.18 10.81 6.52
N GLY A 517 -15.90 11.02 6.18
CA GLY A 517 -15.39 10.72 4.83
C GLY A 517 -15.93 11.70 3.77
N GLU A 518 -15.77 11.35 2.49
CA GLU A 518 -16.39 12.12 1.40
C GLU A 518 -17.92 12.04 1.51
N LEU A 519 -18.60 13.20 1.46
CA LEU A 519 -20.06 13.24 1.35
C LEU A 519 -20.49 12.41 0.12
N PRO A 520 -21.54 11.58 0.24
CA PRO A 520 -21.98 10.73 -0.87
C PRO A 520 -22.33 11.59 -2.10
N ASP A 521 -21.90 11.11 -3.26
CA ASP A 521 -22.30 11.68 -4.55
C ASP A 521 -23.81 11.50 -4.74
N THR A 522 -24.57 12.57 -4.51
CA THR A 522 -26.02 12.59 -4.70
C THR A 522 -26.43 12.55 -6.18
N THR A 523 -25.48 12.60 -7.11
CA THR A 523 -25.74 12.46 -8.54
C THR A 523 -25.75 11.01 -9.01
N ASP A 524 -25.28 10.07 -8.19
CA ASP A 524 -25.37 8.62 -8.43
C ASP A 524 -26.75 8.09 -7.96
N PRO A 525 -27.61 7.61 -8.88
CA PRO A 525 -28.94 7.10 -8.53
C PRO A 525 -28.91 5.90 -7.57
N LEU A 526 -27.88 5.05 -7.62
CA LEU A 526 -27.76 3.88 -6.74
C LEU A 526 -27.45 4.32 -5.30
N ARG A 527 -26.48 5.21 -5.13
CA ARG A 527 -26.15 5.78 -3.81
C ARG A 527 -27.31 6.58 -3.23
N TRP A 528 -28.04 7.33 -4.06
CA TRP A 528 -29.24 8.04 -3.61
C TRP A 528 -30.30 7.07 -3.06
N GLN A 529 -30.53 5.95 -3.75
CA GLN A 529 -31.47 4.93 -3.28
C GLN A 529 -31.03 4.30 -1.95
N GLU A 530 -29.75 3.98 -1.78
CA GLU A 530 -29.21 3.44 -0.52
C GLU A 530 -29.40 4.40 0.67
N MET A 531 -29.19 5.71 0.43
CA MET A 531 -29.41 6.74 1.45
C MET A 531 -30.88 6.83 1.88
N VAL A 532 -31.80 6.69 0.93
CA VAL A 532 -33.25 6.68 1.19
C VAL A 532 -33.64 5.44 1.98
N GLU A 533 -33.16 4.26 1.59
CA GLU A 533 -33.37 3.00 2.30
C GLU A 533 -32.87 3.09 3.76
N LEU A 534 -31.66 3.60 3.97
CA LEU A 534 -31.13 3.78 5.32
C LEU A 534 -31.95 4.76 6.16
N ALA A 535 -32.35 5.90 5.60
CA ALA A 535 -33.15 6.89 6.32
C ALA A 535 -34.50 6.32 6.77
N ILE A 536 -35.16 5.54 5.91
CA ILE A 536 -36.41 4.86 6.23
C ILE A 536 -36.21 3.80 7.31
N SER A 537 -35.12 3.02 7.22
CA SER A 537 -34.78 2.02 8.24
C SER A 537 -34.61 2.65 9.62
N LEU A 538 -33.88 3.77 9.71
CA LEU A 538 -33.66 4.49 10.97
C LEU A 538 -34.96 5.03 11.56
N LEU A 539 -35.87 5.50 10.70
CA LEU A 539 -37.19 5.99 11.09
C LEU A 539 -38.09 4.89 11.65
N ALA A 540 -38.10 3.74 10.99
CA ALA A 540 -38.90 2.59 11.43
C ALA A 540 -38.48 2.05 12.82
N THR A 541 -37.20 2.21 13.19
CA THR A 541 -36.69 1.85 14.53
C THR A 541 -37.02 2.84 15.65
N VAL A 542 -37.41 4.10 15.34
CA VAL A 542 -37.73 5.12 16.36
C VAL A 542 -39.21 5.05 16.79
N GLU A 543 -40.08 4.39 16.01
CA GLU A 543 -41.50 4.19 16.33
C GLU A 543 -41.80 2.95 17.19
N GLN A 544 -40.78 2.14 17.54
CA GLN A 544 -40.86 1.03 18.51
C GLN A 544 -40.27 1.45 19.86
#